data_AF-A0A948WCT1-F1
#
_entry.id   AF-A0A948WCT1-F1
#
_cell.length_a   1.000
_cell.length_b   1.000
_cell.length_c   1.000
_cell.angle_alpha   90.00
_cell.angle_beta   90.00
_cell.angle_gamma   90.00
#
_symmetry.space_group_name_H-M   'P 1'
#
loop_
_entity.id
_entity.type
_entity.pdbx_description
1 polymer ?
#
loop_
_entity_poly.entity_id
_entity_poly.type
_entity_poly.pdbx_seq_one_letter_code
_entity_poly.pdbx_strand_id
1 'polypeptide(L)'
;MILPEYINTRFVPKEPAPSLWPDAFAIATACNPLGQGTNEEADKLATTRLRKTISRLGLKRHGVTGVSADGKHREPGFAVWGCGLQDALNLGREFAQNAIYWIEGGKLDVVSCSTGERQHVGFWSERLLTSADRARCCCLYVIELADEARSVRRVQEANPNANPKMKCVYVGSTARTPEQRFEIHKAGGKQSSSIVRRYGVRLVPALYRDIPLMVRAEAECKEAQLAAELRAKGYTVWQK
;
A
#
# COMPACT_ATOMS: atom_id res chain seq x y z
N MET A 1 -4.83 24.71 0.38
CA MET A 1 -3.49 24.61 -0.27
C MET A 1 -3.34 23.20 -0.81
N ILE A 2 -2.86 23.05 -2.04
CA ILE A 2 -2.58 21.72 -2.62
C ILE A 2 -1.15 21.32 -2.21
N LEU A 3 -1.00 20.20 -1.52
CA LEU A 3 0.30 19.68 -1.12
C LEU A 3 0.87 18.74 -2.20
N PRO A 4 2.20 18.69 -2.41
CA PRO A 4 2.82 17.82 -3.41
C PRO A 4 2.50 16.32 -3.24
N GLU A 5 2.31 15.88 -2.00
CA GLU A 5 1.92 14.50 -1.66
C GLU A 5 0.58 14.08 -2.28
N TYR A 6 -0.33 15.03 -2.56
CA TYR A 6 -1.63 14.72 -3.15
C TYR A 6 -1.53 14.32 -4.63
N ILE A 7 -0.48 14.78 -5.33
CA ILE A 7 -0.36 14.65 -6.79
C ILE A 7 -0.24 13.19 -7.24
N ASN A 8 0.36 12.34 -6.41
CA ASN A 8 0.65 10.95 -6.74
C ASN A 8 -0.19 9.93 -5.97
N THR A 9 -1.23 10.39 -5.28
CA THR A 9 -2.14 9.51 -4.54
C THR A 9 -2.78 8.48 -5.47
N ARG A 10 -2.81 7.23 -5.00
CA ARG A 10 -3.55 6.14 -5.62
C ARG A 10 -4.74 5.76 -4.76
N PHE A 11 -5.78 5.19 -5.36
CA PHE A 11 -7.05 4.93 -4.70
C PHE A 11 -7.37 3.45 -4.69
N VAL A 12 -7.70 2.96 -3.49
CA VAL A 12 -8.06 1.57 -3.25
C VAL A 12 -9.54 1.51 -2.86
N PRO A 13 -10.44 1.13 -3.78
CA PRO A 13 -11.85 0.94 -3.44
C PRO A 13 -12.04 -0.19 -2.42
N LYS A 14 -13.03 -0.04 -1.55
CA LYS A 14 -13.50 -1.11 -0.68
C LYS A 14 -14.22 -2.16 -1.53
N GLU A 15 -13.97 -3.43 -1.29
CA GLU A 15 -14.65 -4.50 -2.02
C GLU A 15 -16.05 -4.79 -1.47
N PRO A 16 -17.03 -5.14 -2.34
CA PRO A 16 -16.91 -5.16 -3.80
C PRO A 16 -16.90 -3.75 -4.40
N ALA A 17 -15.97 -3.47 -5.33
CA ALA A 17 -15.93 -2.20 -6.03
C ALA A 17 -17.10 -2.04 -7.04
N PRO A 18 -17.60 -0.83 -7.30
CA PRO A 18 -18.60 -0.60 -8.35
C PRO A 18 -18.05 -0.98 -9.73
N SER A 19 -18.87 -1.65 -10.54
CA SER A 19 -18.53 -1.95 -11.94
C SER A 19 -18.51 -0.70 -12.83
N LEU A 20 -19.29 0.32 -12.46
CA LEU A 20 -19.32 1.62 -13.11
C LEU A 20 -19.27 2.71 -12.03
N TRP A 21 -18.35 3.66 -12.19
CA TRP A 21 -18.31 4.86 -11.37
C TRP A 21 -19.21 5.95 -11.96
N PRO A 22 -19.79 6.86 -11.15
CA PRO A 22 -20.50 8.02 -11.67
C PRO A 22 -19.60 8.91 -12.52
N ASP A 23 -20.19 9.65 -13.46
CA ASP A 23 -19.44 10.60 -14.30
C ASP A 23 -18.79 11.73 -13.49
N ALA A 24 -19.40 12.11 -12.36
CA ALA A 24 -18.87 13.10 -11.44
C ALA A 24 -19.00 12.68 -9.98
N PHE A 25 -17.92 12.75 -9.21
CA PHE A 25 -17.86 12.43 -7.79
C PHE A 25 -16.62 13.02 -7.11
N ALA A 26 -16.67 13.16 -5.79
CA ALA A 26 -15.53 13.59 -4.98
C ALA A 26 -14.91 12.42 -4.21
N ILE A 27 -13.64 12.53 -3.84
CA ILE A 27 -13.05 11.71 -2.77
C ILE A 27 -12.77 12.62 -1.59
N ALA A 28 -13.42 12.29 -0.48
CA ALA A 28 -13.27 12.98 0.79
C ALA A 28 -12.64 12.04 1.82
N THR A 29 -11.56 12.48 2.45
CA THR A 29 -10.95 11.86 3.63
C THR A 29 -11.21 12.75 4.85
N ALA A 30 -11.10 12.18 6.04
CA ALA A 30 -11.19 12.94 7.30
C ALA A 30 -9.98 12.67 8.21
N CYS A 31 -8.93 12.09 7.66
CA CYS A 31 -7.71 11.75 8.36
C CYS A 31 -6.77 12.96 8.39
N ASN A 32 -5.95 13.06 9.44
CA ASN A 32 -4.93 14.09 9.59
C ASN A 32 -5.40 15.52 9.23
N PRO A 33 -6.47 16.03 9.86
CA PRO A 33 -6.98 17.37 9.59
C PRO A 33 -5.84 18.39 9.76
N LEU A 34 -5.64 19.24 8.75
CA LEU A 34 -4.57 20.25 8.68
C LEU A 34 -3.12 19.71 8.74
N GLY A 35 -2.88 18.41 8.60
CA GLY A 35 -1.51 17.87 8.55
C GLY A 35 -0.78 17.77 9.90
N GLN A 36 -1.50 17.82 11.03
CA GLN A 36 -0.92 17.93 12.38
C GLN A 36 -0.39 16.62 12.99
N GLY A 37 -0.43 15.49 12.27
CA GLY A 37 0.21 14.22 12.67
C GLY A 37 -0.74 13.03 12.73
N THR A 38 -0.19 11.83 12.93
CA THR A 38 -0.94 10.56 12.91
C THR A 38 -1.54 10.23 14.28
N ASN A 39 -2.87 10.23 14.40
CA ASN A 39 -3.60 9.67 15.54
C ASN A 39 -4.71 8.74 15.03
N GLU A 40 -4.41 7.45 14.98
CA GLU A 40 -5.29 6.45 14.36
C GLU A 40 -6.70 6.40 14.95
N GLU A 41 -6.84 6.59 16.27
CA GLU A 41 -8.16 6.57 16.92
C GLU A 41 -8.98 7.83 16.58
N ALA A 42 -8.33 8.99 16.53
CA ALA A 42 -8.97 10.22 16.06
C ALA A 42 -9.38 10.11 14.58
N ASP A 43 -8.52 9.54 13.73
CA ASP A 43 -8.78 9.34 12.31
C ASP A 43 -9.97 8.38 12.08
N LYS A 44 -10.08 7.30 12.86
CA LYS A 44 -11.23 6.38 12.82
C LYS A 44 -12.53 7.09 13.24
N LEU A 45 -12.49 7.90 14.29
CA LEU A 45 -13.65 8.65 14.76
C LEU A 45 -14.08 9.70 13.72
N ALA A 46 -13.12 10.42 13.14
CA ALA A 46 -13.36 11.42 12.08
C ALA A 46 -13.95 10.77 10.82
N THR A 47 -13.40 9.63 10.38
CA THR A 47 -13.94 8.84 9.26
C THR A 47 -15.38 8.38 9.54
N THR A 48 -15.68 7.98 10.77
CA THR A 48 -17.04 7.61 11.18
C THR A 48 -17.98 8.80 11.16
N ARG A 49 -17.54 9.98 11.59
CA ARG A 49 -18.30 11.23 11.50
C ARG A 49 -18.56 11.63 10.05
N LEU A 50 -17.55 11.57 9.19
CA LEU A 50 -17.67 11.84 7.75
C LEU A 50 -18.75 10.94 7.12
N ARG A 51 -18.70 9.64 7.42
CA ARG A 51 -19.71 8.69 6.96
C ARG A 51 -21.13 9.09 7.37
N LYS A 52 -21.32 9.50 8.63
CA LYS A 52 -22.62 9.94 9.16
C LYS A 52 -23.08 11.24 8.50
N THR A 53 -22.19 12.22 8.30
CA THR A 53 -22.50 13.47 7.61
C THR A 53 -22.96 13.20 6.18
N ILE A 54 -22.22 12.40 5.41
CA ILE A 54 -22.60 12.01 4.03
C ILE A 54 -24.00 11.39 4.00
N SER A 55 -24.29 10.47 4.93
CA SER A 55 -25.62 9.84 5.04
C SER A 55 -26.73 10.84 5.40
N ARG A 56 -26.46 11.79 6.30
CA ARG A 56 -27.42 12.85 6.68
C ARG A 56 -27.74 13.79 5.51
N LEU A 57 -26.75 14.06 4.67
CA LEU A 57 -26.91 14.87 3.46
C LEU A 57 -27.61 14.11 2.31
N GLY A 58 -27.98 12.84 2.51
CA GLY A 58 -28.65 12.03 1.48
C GLY A 58 -27.74 11.64 0.30
N LEU A 59 -26.43 11.81 0.45
CA LEU A 59 -25.47 11.56 -0.62
C LEU A 59 -25.12 10.08 -0.73
N LYS A 60 -24.85 9.63 -1.97
CA LYS A 60 -24.37 8.28 -2.23
C LYS A 60 -22.87 8.21 -1.98
N ARG A 61 -22.39 7.05 -1.55
CA ARG A 61 -20.96 6.86 -1.26
C ARG A 61 -20.47 5.44 -1.49
N HIS A 62 -19.18 5.34 -1.77
CA HIS A 62 -18.40 4.10 -1.73
C HIS A 62 -17.17 4.27 -0.84
N GLY A 63 -16.77 3.23 -0.12
CA GLY A 63 -15.52 3.30 0.66
C GLY A 63 -14.31 3.30 -0.27
N VAL A 64 -13.39 4.24 -0.08
CA VAL A 64 -12.14 4.33 -0.85
C VAL A 64 -11.02 4.75 0.08
N THR A 65 -9.85 4.13 -0.03
CA THR A 65 -8.64 4.52 0.72
C THR A 65 -7.67 5.21 -0.21
N GLY A 66 -7.27 6.44 0.10
CA GLY A 66 -6.14 7.10 -0.54
C GLY A 66 -4.83 6.52 -0.03
N VAL A 67 -3.88 6.27 -0.91
CA VAL A 67 -2.57 5.70 -0.58
C VAL A 67 -1.49 6.55 -1.22
N SER A 68 -0.48 6.95 -0.44
CA SER A 68 0.68 7.68 -0.97
C SER A 68 1.46 6.82 -1.96
N ALA A 69 2.23 7.47 -2.85
CA ALA A 69 3.01 6.77 -3.87
C ALA A 69 4.01 5.76 -3.29
N ASP A 70 4.56 6.06 -2.10
CA ASP A 70 5.47 5.19 -1.35
C ASP A 70 4.75 4.20 -0.41
N GLY A 71 3.42 4.21 -0.39
CA GLY A 71 2.54 3.34 0.40
C GLY A 71 2.58 3.54 1.92
N LYS A 72 3.33 4.53 2.43
CA LYS A 72 3.46 4.78 3.87
C LYS A 72 2.22 5.43 4.48
N HIS A 73 1.52 6.26 3.73
CA HIS A 73 0.30 6.92 4.17
C HIS A 73 -0.91 6.25 3.55
N ARG A 74 -1.89 5.94 4.41
CA ARG A 74 -3.16 5.35 4.03
C ARG A 74 -4.27 6.11 4.73
N GLU A 75 -5.13 6.72 3.94
CA GLU A 75 -6.21 7.56 4.45
C GLU A 75 -7.55 6.97 4.03
N PRO A 76 -8.22 6.26 4.94
CA PRO A 76 -9.59 5.83 4.73
C PRO A 76 -10.52 7.02 4.46
N GLY A 77 -11.39 6.87 3.48
CA GLY A 77 -12.35 7.89 3.11
C GLY A 77 -13.49 7.33 2.28
N PHE A 78 -14.15 8.23 1.57
CA PHE A 78 -15.29 7.89 0.73
C PHE A 78 -15.19 8.58 -0.61
N ALA A 79 -15.47 7.84 -1.68
CA ALA A 79 -15.98 8.44 -2.90
C ALA A 79 -17.44 8.83 -2.67
N VAL A 80 -17.83 10.05 -3.01
CA VAL A 80 -19.14 10.65 -2.70
C VAL A 80 -19.73 11.26 -3.96
N TRP A 81 -21.00 10.97 -4.25
CA TRP A 81 -21.70 11.48 -5.43
C TRP A 81 -23.17 11.77 -5.14
N GLY A 82 -23.80 12.46 -6.09
CA GLY A 82 -25.12 13.08 -5.90
C GLY A 82 -25.04 14.51 -5.36
N CYS A 83 -23.86 15.14 -5.44
CA CYS A 83 -23.62 16.52 -5.05
C CYS A 83 -22.69 17.21 -6.07
N GLY A 84 -22.71 18.53 -6.11
CA GLY A 84 -21.78 19.31 -6.93
C GLY A 84 -20.41 19.47 -6.27
N LEU A 85 -19.44 20.03 -7.00
CA LEU A 85 -18.12 20.32 -6.44
C LEU A 85 -18.21 21.23 -5.20
N GLN A 86 -19.09 22.23 -5.22
CA GLN A 86 -19.20 23.17 -4.10
C GLN A 86 -19.62 22.48 -2.79
N ASP A 87 -20.52 21.49 -2.89
CA ASP A 87 -20.93 20.67 -1.75
C ASP A 87 -19.79 19.79 -1.26
N ALA A 88 -19.02 19.21 -2.19
CA ALA A 88 -17.85 18.42 -1.85
C ALA A 88 -16.77 19.27 -1.15
N LEU A 89 -16.56 20.52 -1.58
CA LEU A 89 -15.66 21.46 -0.92
C LEU A 89 -16.17 21.89 0.45
N ASN A 90 -17.49 22.08 0.61
CA ASN A 90 -18.10 22.31 1.92
C ASN A 90 -17.83 21.13 2.87
N LEU A 91 -17.97 19.90 2.37
CA LEU A 91 -17.65 18.69 3.12
C LEU A 91 -16.16 18.64 3.50
N GLY A 92 -15.25 18.94 2.56
CA GLY A 92 -13.82 19.03 2.85
C GLY A 92 -13.49 20.06 3.94
N ARG A 93 -14.13 21.24 3.89
CA ARG A 93 -13.98 22.29 4.91
C ARG A 93 -14.53 21.88 6.28
N GLU A 94 -15.69 21.22 6.32
CA GLU A 94 -16.29 20.70 7.58
C GLU A 94 -15.33 19.75 8.31
N PHE A 95 -14.53 18.99 7.56
CA PHE A 95 -13.54 18.04 8.08
C PHE A 95 -12.10 18.58 8.08
N ALA A 96 -11.94 19.90 7.96
CA ALA A 96 -10.66 20.60 8.01
C ALA A 96 -9.58 20.01 7.06
N GLN A 97 -10.03 19.58 5.88
CA GLN A 97 -9.14 19.08 4.84
C GLN A 97 -8.56 20.24 4.03
N ASN A 98 -7.28 20.14 3.67
CA ASN A 98 -6.61 21.12 2.82
C ASN A 98 -7.11 21.07 1.37
N ALA A 99 -7.47 19.88 0.90
CA ALA A 99 -7.97 19.62 -0.44
C ALA A 99 -8.89 18.39 -0.47
N ILE A 100 -9.65 18.24 -1.55
CA ILE A 100 -10.35 17.01 -1.93
C ILE A 100 -9.86 16.57 -3.32
N TYR A 101 -10.19 15.35 -3.72
CA TYR A 101 -10.11 14.98 -5.14
C TYR A 101 -11.49 15.11 -5.77
N TRP A 102 -11.54 15.66 -6.98
CA TRP A 102 -12.75 15.75 -7.79
C TRP A 102 -12.54 14.97 -9.08
N ILE A 103 -13.50 14.12 -9.41
CA ILE A 103 -13.51 13.34 -10.64
C ILE A 103 -14.68 13.82 -11.49
N GLU A 104 -14.42 14.15 -12.75
CA GLU A 104 -15.45 14.53 -13.73
C GLU A 104 -15.04 14.08 -15.13
N GLY A 105 -15.88 13.28 -15.80
CA GLY A 105 -15.56 12.72 -17.11
C GLY A 105 -14.27 11.88 -17.11
N GLY A 106 -13.98 11.22 -15.98
CA GLY A 106 -12.77 10.44 -15.75
C GLY A 106 -11.50 11.24 -15.44
N LYS A 107 -11.51 12.58 -15.60
CA LYS A 107 -10.40 13.44 -15.18
C LYS A 107 -10.37 13.53 -13.66
N LEU A 108 -9.18 13.43 -13.08
CA LEU A 108 -8.94 13.56 -11.65
C LEU A 108 -8.20 14.86 -11.37
N ASP A 109 -8.82 15.72 -10.57
CA ASP A 109 -8.25 16.97 -10.10
C ASP A 109 -8.12 16.96 -8.58
N VAL A 110 -7.04 17.55 -8.06
CA VAL A 110 -6.95 17.95 -6.65
C VAL A 110 -7.50 19.35 -6.54
N VAL A 111 -8.44 19.57 -5.62
CA VAL A 111 -9.10 20.87 -5.44
C VAL A 111 -8.89 21.37 -4.02
N SER A 112 -8.28 22.54 -3.90
CA SER A 112 -8.04 23.21 -2.62
C SER A 112 -9.37 23.57 -1.94
N CYS A 113 -9.58 23.13 -0.70
CA CYS A 113 -10.80 23.43 0.05
C CYS A 113 -10.95 24.92 0.41
N SER A 114 -9.83 25.64 0.54
CA SER A 114 -9.82 27.05 0.94
C SER A 114 -9.95 28.00 -0.25
N THR A 115 -9.27 27.71 -1.36
CA THR A 115 -9.20 28.60 -2.53
C THR A 115 -10.07 28.16 -3.70
N GLY A 116 -10.49 26.88 -3.76
CA GLY A 116 -11.17 26.30 -4.91
C GLY A 116 -10.27 26.08 -6.13
N GLU A 117 -8.97 26.40 -6.02
CA GLU A 117 -7.97 26.15 -7.05
C GLU A 117 -7.91 24.66 -7.37
N ARG A 118 -7.86 24.35 -8.67
CA ARG A 118 -7.81 22.98 -9.19
C ARG A 118 -6.47 22.70 -9.84
N GLN A 119 -5.90 21.54 -9.52
CA GLN A 119 -4.74 21.01 -10.22
C GLN A 119 -5.08 19.64 -10.79
N HIS A 120 -4.92 19.49 -12.11
CA HIS A 120 -5.11 18.21 -12.76
C HIS A 120 -3.97 17.24 -12.43
N VAL A 121 -4.31 15.99 -12.10
CA VAL A 121 -3.36 14.96 -11.65
C VAL A 121 -3.51 13.62 -12.36
N GLY A 122 -4.20 13.59 -13.51
CA GLY A 122 -4.34 12.41 -14.39
C GLY A 122 -5.76 11.88 -14.47
N PHE A 123 -5.92 10.61 -14.84
CA PHE A 123 -7.24 9.99 -14.97
C PHE A 123 -7.57 9.05 -13.80
N TRP A 124 -8.85 8.99 -13.42
CA TRP A 124 -9.34 8.13 -12.34
C TRP A 124 -8.93 6.66 -12.52
N SER A 125 -9.09 6.13 -13.74
CA SER A 125 -8.74 4.75 -14.09
C SER A 125 -7.26 4.41 -13.86
N GLU A 126 -6.36 5.38 -14.07
CA GLU A 126 -4.91 5.20 -13.91
C GLU A 126 -4.49 5.24 -12.43
N ARG A 127 -5.30 5.86 -11.58
CA ARG A 127 -5.06 5.99 -10.14
C ARG A 127 -5.75 4.91 -9.32
N LEU A 128 -6.60 4.09 -9.93
CA LEU A 128 -7.25 2.96 -9.28
C LEU A 128 -6.29 1.79 -9.05
N LEU A 129 -6.33 1.25 -7.84
CA LEU A 129 -5.71 -0.02 -7.47
C LEU A 129 -6.82 -1.04 -7.27
N THR A 130 -7.18 -1.74 -8.34
CA THR A 130 -8.21 -2.80 -8.28
C THR A 130 -7.67 -4.07 -7.62
N SER A 131 -8.55 -4.99 -7.25
CA SER A 131 -8.14 -6.34 -6.85
C SER A 131 -7.36 -7.10 -7.94
N ALA A 132 -7.62 -6.82 -9.22
CA ALA A 132 -6.85 -7.36 -10.34
C ALA A 132 -5.45 -6.72 -10.44
N ASP A 133 -5.30 -5.45 -10.09
CA ASP A 133 -4.00 -4.79 -10.00
C ASP A 133 -3.22 -5.25 -8.76
N ARG A 134 -3.89 -5.52 -7.63
CA ARG A 134 -3.24 -6.17 -6.47
C ARG A 134 -2.72 -7.57 -6.79
N ALA A 135 -3.38 -8.30 -7.69
CA ALA A 135 -2.86 -9.57 -8.19
C ALA A 135 -1.60 -9.42 -9.09
N ARG A 136 -1.34 -8.20 -9.59
CA ARG A 136 -0.11 -7.83 -10.32
C ARG A 136 0.94 -7.15 -9.43
N CYS A 137 0.52 -6.65 -8.26
CA CYS A 137 1.42 -6.14 -7.24
C CYS A 137 2.00 -7.28 -6.40
N CYS A 138 3.25 -7.12 -6.01
CA CYS A 138 3.96 -8.02 -5.13
C CYS A 138 4.32 -7.30 -3.83
N CYS A 139 4.29 -8.05 -2.72
CA CYS A 139 4.94 -7.65 -1.49
C CYS A 139 6.28 -8.38 -1.36
N LEU A 140 7.21 -7.78 -0.63
CA LEU A 140 8.41 -8.47 -0.17
C LEU A 140 8.10 -9.24 1.12
N TYR A 141 8.86 -10.30 1.35
CA TYR A 141 8.85 -11.05 2.60
C TYR A 141 10.25 -11.55 2.92
N VAL A 142 10.51 -11.71 4.21
CA VAL A 142 11.76 -12.27 4.74
C VAL A 142 11.42 -13.41 5.68
N ILE A 143 12.09 -14.55 5.51
CA ILE A 143 11.94 -15.75 6.33
C ILE A 143 13.26 -16.04 7.03
N GLU A 144 13.24 -16.22 8.35
CA GLU A 144 14.36 -16.77 9.11
C GLU A 144 14.58 -18.23 8.71
N LEU A 145 15.81 -18.55 8.35
CA LEU A 145 16.25 -19.91 8.04
C LEU A 145 17.01 -20.48 9.24
N ALA A 146 16.88 -21.78 9.45
CA ALA A 146 17.67 -22.52 10.43
C ALA A 146 19.16 -22.45 10.06
N ASP A 147 20.05 -22.49 11.05
CA ASP A 147 21.49 -22.27 10.84
C ASP A 147 22.12 -23.30 9.91
N GLU A 148 21.57 -24.51 9.82
CA GLU A 148 21.99 -25.57 8.90
C GLU A 148 21.87 -25.15 7.43
N ALA A 149 21.05 -24.15 7.10
CA ALA A 149 20.98 -23.59 5.74
C ALA A 149 22.31 -23.00 5.29
N ARG A 150 23.16 -22.54 6.23
CA ARG A 150 24.50 -22.02 5.94
C ARG A 150 25.44 -23.08 5.39
N SER A 151 25.20 -24.36 5.66
CA SER A 151 26.04 -25.45 5.16
C SER A 151 25.71 -25.82 3.73
N VAL A 152 24.66 -25.25 3.14
CA VAL A 152 24.29 -25.50 1.75
C VAL A 152 25.25 -24.74 0.83
N ARG A 153 26.01 -25.46 0.00
CA ARG A 153 27.05 -24.92 -0.90
C ARG A 153 26.65 -23.63 -1.62
N ARG A 154 25.50 -23.60 -2.32
CA ARG A 154 25.03 -22.40 -3.02
C ARG A 154 24.76 -21.20 -2.09
N VAL A 155 24.30 -21.46 -0.86
CA VAL A 155 24.08 -20.41 0.15
C VAL A 155 25.43 -19.86 0.63
N GLN A 156 26.45 -20.71 0.80
CA GLN A 156 27.80 -20.27 1.14
C GLN A 156 28.42 -19.42 0.03
N GLU A 157 28.35 -19.91 -1.22
CA GLU A 157 28.91 -19.22 -2.39
C GLU A 157 28.27 -17.84 -2.60
N ALA A 158 26.97 -17.69 -2.34
CA ALA A 158 26.27 -16.41 -2.43
C ALA A 158 26.55 -15.44 -1.27
N ASN A 159 27.26 -15.88 -0.22
CA ASN A 159 27.49 -15.09 0.99
C ASN A 159 28.94 -15.22 1.52
N PRO A 160 29.96 -14.80 0.73
CA PRO A 160 31.36 -14.97 1.10
C PRO A 160 31.76 -14.22 2.38
N ASN A 161 31.08 -13.11 2.69
CA ASN A 161 31.35 -12.25 3.84
C ASN A 161 30.32 -12.40 4.97
N ALA A 162 29.61 -13.54 5.03
CA ALA A 162 28.61 -13.78 6.07
C ALA A 162 29.22 -13.75 7.47
N ASN A 163 28.54 -13.09 8.41
CA ASN A 163 28.88 -13.13 9.82
C ASN A 163 28.16 -14.33 10.49
N PRO A 164 28.88 -15.30 11.08
CA PRO A 164 28.25 -16.44 11.75
C PRO A 164 27.30 -16.07 12.90
N LYS A 165 27.50 -14.90 13.53
CA LYS A 165 26.63 -14.41 14.61
C LYS A 165 25.30 -13.84 14.11
N MET A 166 25.22 -13.45 12.84
CA MET A 166 24.02 -12.87 12.23
C MET A 166 23.16 -13.95 11.62
N LYS A 167 21.83 -13.79 11.67
CA LYS A 167 20.86 -14.80 11.21
C LYS A 167 20.97 -15.14 9.72
N CYS A 168 20.55 -16.37 9.38
CA CYS A 168 20.34 -16.79 8.00
C CYS A 168 18.89 -16.46 7.58
N VAL A 169 18.71 -15.85 6.42
CA VAL A 169 17.39 -15.40 5.95
C VAL A 169 17.17 -15.70 4.47
N TYR A 170 15.91 -15.90 4.11
CA TYR A 170 15.44 -15.94 2.74
C TYR A 170 14.68 -14.66 2.42
N VAL A 171 15.01 -14.00 1.31
CA VAL A 171 14.28 -12.83 0.79
C VAL A 171 13.54 -13.23 -0.48
N GLY A 172 12.30 -12.77 -0.62
CA GLY A 172 11.50 -13.02 -1.81
C GLY A 172 10.37 -12.01 -1.98
N SER A 173 9.76 -12.06 -3.16
CA SER A 173 8.55 -11.31 -3.51
C SER A 173 7.38 -12.23 -3.90
N THR A 174 6.15 -11.78 -3.69
CA THR A 174 4.94 -12.59 -3.94
C THR A 174 3.71 -11.73 -4.18
N ALA A 175 2.81 -12.18 -5.08
CA ALA A 175 1.48 -11.61 -5.28
C ALA A 175 0.43 -12.14 -4.27
N ARG A 176 0.85 -13.03 -3.36
CA ARG A 176 0.07 -13.53 -2.21
C ARG A 176 0.52 -12.83 -0.94
N THR A 177 -0.15 -13.06 0.19
CA THR A 177 0.40 -12.59 1.48
C THR A 177 1.69 -13.35 1.83
N PRO A 178 2.59 -12.77 2.64
CA PRO A 178 3.77 -13.46 3.15
C PRO A 178 3.44 -14.79 3.84
N GLU A 179 2.36 -14.84 4.61
CA GLU A 179 1.90 -16.01 5.36
C GLU A 179 1.47 -17.11 4.40
N GLN A 180 0.59 -16.80 3.44
CA GLN A 180 0.17 -17.74 2.40
C GLN A 180 1.36 -18.25 1.59
N ARG A 181 2.32 -17.37 1.28
CA ARG A 181 3.52 -17.73 0.54
C ARG A 181 4.42 -18.66 1.34
N PHE A 182 4.55 -18.44 2.63
CA PHE A 182 5.33 -19.30 3.52
C PHE A 182 4.69 -20.68 3.64
N GLU A 183 3.38 -20.78 3.82
CA GLU A 183 2.65 -22.05 3.81
C GLU A 183 2.86 -22.83 2.51
N ILE A 184 2.80 -22.16 1.35
CA ILE A 184 3.09 -22.79 0.05
C ILE A 184 4.53 -23.34 0.02
N HIS A 185 5.50 -22.61 0.57
CA HIS A 185 6.88 -23.12 0.63
C HIS A 185 6.99 -24.35 1.54
N LYS A 186 6.32 -24.37 2.68
CA LYS A 186 6.33 -25.50 3.63
C LYS A 186 5.61 -26.73 3.07
N ALA A 187 4.48 -26.54 2.38
CA ALA A 187 3.76 -27.60 1.69
C ALA A 187 4.55 -28.21 0.53
N GLY A 188 5.43 -27.42 -0.12
CA GLY A 188 6.27 -27.86 -1.22
C GLY A 188 5.61 -27.73 -2.60
N GLY A 189 6.21 -28.36 -3.62
CA GLY A 189 5.72 -28.32 -5.00
C GLY A 189 6.45 -27.30 -5.89
N LYS A 190 5.96 -27.13 -7.13
CA LYS A 190 6.65 -26.38 -8.20
C LYS A 190 6.97 -24.92 -7.85
N GLN A 191 6.13 -24.30 -7.02
CA GLN A 191 6.30 -22.90 -6.63
C GLN A 191 7.14 -22.73 -5.34
N SER A 192 7.62 -23.81 -4.72
CA SER A 192 8.38 -23.76 -3.46
C SER A 192 9.88 -23.56 -3.68
N SER A 193 10.52 -22.89 -2.73
CA SER A 193 11.98 -22.84 -2.59
C SER A 193 12.41 -24.05 -1.76
N SER A 194 13.29 -24.88 -2.30
CA SER A 194 13.81 -26.05 -1.58
C SER A 194 14.55 -25.68 -0.28
N ILE A 195 15.20 -24.50 -0.25
CA ILE A 195 15.81 -23.96 0.96
C ILE A 195 14.74 -23.63 2.01
N VAL A 196 13.71 -22.86 1.63
CA VAL A 196 12.65 -22.46 2.58
C VAL A 196 11.85 -23.66 3.06
N ARG A 197 11.56 -24.62 2.17
CA ARG A 197 10.87 -25.85 2.56
C ARG A 197 11.61 -26.59 3.67
N ARG A 198 12.92 -26.80 3.47
CA ARG A 198 13.77 -27.59 4.37
C ARG A 198 14.20 -26.84 5.62
N TYR A 199 14.51 -25.56 5.51
CA TYR A 199 15.15 -24.77 6.58
C TYR A 199 14.34 -23.55 7.04
N GLY A 200 13.21 -23.23 6.42
CA GLY A 200 12.38 -22.09 6.83
C GLY A 200 11.76 -22.30 8.21
N VAL A 201 12.04 -21.36 9.12
CA VAL A 201 11.61 -21.34 10.53
C VAL A 201 10.37 -20.47 10.70
N ARG A 202 10.44 -19.18 10.34
CA ARG A 202 9.35 -18.21 10.52
C ARG A 202 9.53 -16.96 9.65
N LEU A 203 8.45 -16.21 9.44
CA LEU A 203 8.53 -14.86 8.86
C LEU A 203 9.19 -13.89 9.83
N VAL A 204 9.89 -12.88 9.30
CA VAL A 204 10.53 -11.79 10.06
C VAL A 204 9.99 -10.43 9.60
N PRO A 205 8.76 -10.05 9.98
CA PRO A 205 8.10 -8.83 9.50
C PRO A 205 8.90 -7.55 9.71
N ALA A 206 9.69 -7.46 10.78
CA ALA A 206 10.55 -6.30 11.06
C ALA A 206 11.54 -5.95 9.93
N LEU A 207 11.82 -6.87 9.00
CA LEU A 207 12.73 -6.65 7.87
C LEU A 207 12.03 -6.22 6.58
N TYR A 208 10.69 -6.24 6.51
CA TYR A 208 9.98 -5.94 5.26
C TYR A 208 8.61 -5.25 5.41
N ARG A 209 8.03 -5.19 6.61
CA ARG A 209 6.63 -4.76 6.81
C ARG A 209 6.33 -3.34 6.34
N ASP A 210 7.34 -2.46 6.35
CA ASP A 210 7.20 -1.05 5.96
C ASP A 210 7.49 -0.84 4.47
N ILE A 211 7.78 -1.92 3.72
CA ILE A 211 7.99 -1.87 2.27
C ILE A 211 6.62 -1.96 1.59
N PRO A 212 6.27 -1.01 0.71
CA PRO A 212 4.97 -0.98 0.07
C PRO A 212 4.75 -2.13 -0.92
N LEU A 213 3.50 -2.34 -1.30
CA LEU A 213 3.17 -3.16 -2.47
C LEU A 213 3.67 -2.45 -3.74
N MET A 214 4.33 -3.20 -4.61
CA MET A 214 4.92 -2.66 -5.84
C MET A 214 4.53 -3.52 -7.02
N VAL A 215 4.59 -3.02 -8.26
CA VAL A 215 4.44 -3.90 -9.42
C VAL A 215 5.58 -4.92 -9.46
N ARG A 216 5.37 -6.06 -10.12
CA ARG A 216 6.32 -7.18 -10.08
C ARG A 216 7.77 -6.80 -10.38
N ALA A 217 8.00 -6.02 -11.44
CA ALA A 217 9.35 -5.58 -11.82
C ALA A 217 10.02 -4.74 -10.72
N GLU A 218 9.29 -3.80 -10.12
CA GLU A 218 9.79 -2.98 -9.01
C GLU A 218 10.06 -3.83 -7.76
N ALA A 219 9.16 -4.78 -7.45
CA ALA A 219 9.33 -5.67 -6.32
C ALA A 219 10.56 -6.57 -6.48
N GLU A 220 10.85 -7.05 -7.69
CA GLU A 220 12.04 -7.84 -8.02
C GLU A 220 13.32 -7.00 -7.86
N CYS A 221 13.32 -5.74 -8.32
CA CYS A 221 14.42 -4.81 -8.04
C CYS A 221 14.60 -4.57 -6.54
N LYS A 222 13.51 -4.35 -5.80
CA LYS A 222 13.54 -4.08 -4.36
C LYS A 222 13.97 -5.31 -3.56
N GLU A 223 13.58 -6.50 -4.00
CA GLU A 223 14.01 -7.79 -3.44
C GLU A 223 15.54 -7.91 -3.50
N ALA A 224 16.12 -7.63 -4.67
CA ALA A 224 17.57 -7.65 -4.86
C ALA A 224 18.28 -6.59 -3.98
N GLN A 225 17.73 -5.37 -3.90
CA GLN A 225 18.27 -4.31 -3.05
C GLN A 225 18.27 -4.71 -1.57
N LEU A 226 17.12 -5.17 -1.05
CA LEU A 226 16.99 -5.57 0.35
C LEU A 226 17.96 -6.70 0.70
N ALA A 227 18.09 -7.69 -0.19
CA ALA A 227 19.01 -8.78 0.02
C ALA A 227 20.47 -8.32 0.05
N ALA A 228 20.87 -7.37 -0.81
CA ALA A 228 22.21 -6.77 -0.77
C ALA A 228 22.45 -5.99 0.54
N GLU A 229 21.48 -5.20 1.00
CA GLU A 229 21.56 -4.46 2.27
C GLU A 229 21.71 -5.39 3.48
N LEU A 230 20.96 -6.49 3.51
CA LEU A 230 21.06 -7.49 4.58
C LEU A 230 22.42 -8.21 4.55
N ARG A 231 22.95 -8.54 3.37
CA ARG A 231 24.32 -9.09 3.25
C ARG A 231 25.36 -8.12 3.77
N ALA A 232 25.24 -6.83 3.44
CA ALA A 232 26.14 -5.79 3.95
C ALA A 232 26.09 -5.66 5.48
N LYS A 233 24.94 -5.93 6.10
CA LYS A 233 24.76 -6.01 7.56
C LYS A 233 25.28 -7.34 8.17
N GLY A 234 25.83 -8.23 7.35
CA GLY A 234 26.43 -9.50 7.78
C GLY A 234 25.48 -10.68 7.83
N TYR A 235 24.21 -10.53 7.44
CA TYR A 235 23.28 -11.67 7.34
C TYR A 235 23.74 -12.66 6.27
N THR A 236 23.47 -13.96 6.49
CA THR A 236 23.52 -14.94 5.40
C THR A 236 22.19 -14.88 4.65
N VAL A 237 22.20 -14.51 3.38
CA VAL A 237 20.97 -14.25 2.61
C VAL A 237 20.87 -15.19 1.41
N TRP A 238 19.77 -15.92 1.31
CA TRP A 238 19.38 -16.64 0.10
C TRP A 238 18.21 -15.96 -0.60
N GLN A 239 18.28 -15.82 -1.92
CA GLN A 239 17.19 -15.38 -2.79
C GLN A 239 17.23 -16.27 -4.04
N LYS A 240 16.10 -16.41 -4.75
CA LYS A 240 16.05 -17.22 -5.98
C LYS A 240 16.22 -16.34 -7.20
#